data_AF-A0AAU8PB47-F1
#
_entry.id   AF-A0AAU8PB47-F1
#
_cell.length_a   1.000
_cell.length_b   1.000
_cell.length_c   1.000
_cell.angle_alpha   90.00
_cell.angle_beta   90.00
_cell.angle_gamma   90.00
#
_symmetry.space_group_name_H-M   'P 1'
#
loop_
_entity.id
_entity.type
_entity.pdbx_description
1 polymer ?
#
loop_
_entity_poly.entity_id
_entity_poly.type
_entity_poly.pdbx_seq_one_letter_code
_entity_poly.pdbx_strand_id
1 'polypeptide(L)' 'MGYTFTWDDIEKICRKLGMKRQGKTSVWKGVGPDGVKRTCIIHAKHKGNVGSGLVQKIATRELGFSSVEEMYRFLKEEC' A
#
# COMPACT_ATOMS: atom_id res chain seq x y z
N MET A 1 1.94 -20.59 -2.09
CA MET A 1 2.99 -19.63 -1.68
C MET A 1 2.32 -18.28 -1.47
N GLY A 2 2.53 -17.64 -0.32
CA GLY A 2 1.96 -16.32 -0.05
C GLY A 2 2.86 -15.19 -0.56
N TYR A 3 2.26 -14.03 -0.85
CA TYR A 3 3.00 -12.81 -1.22
C TYR A 3 3.53 -12.11 0.03
N THR A 4 4.82 -11.77 0.05
CA THR A 4 5.45 -11.00 1.13
C THR A 4 5.68 -9.57 0.68
N PHE A 5 5.36 -8.62 1.55
CA PHE A 5 5.58 -7.19 1.32
C PHE A 5 6.41 -6.61 2.44
N THR A 6 7.34 -5.73 2.09
CA THR A 6 7.99 -4.84 3.06
C THR A 6 7.20 -3.54 3.21
N TRP A 7 7.47 -2.77 4.25
CA TRP A 7 6.88 -1.43 4.38
C TRP A 7 7.29 -0.48 3.23
N ASP A 8 8.49 -0.68 2.68
CA ASP A 8 8.97 0.09 1.52
C ASP A 8 8.15 -0.24 0.26
N ASP A 9 7.72 -1.50 0.09
CA ASP A 9 6.84 -1.89 -1.01
C ASP A 9 5.47 -1.23 -0.90
N ILE A 10 4.89 -1.19 0.30
CA ILE A 10 3.62 -0.50 0.56
C ILE A 10 3.76 1.00 0.29
N GLU A 11 4.90 1.60 0.63
CA GLU A 11 5.17 3.01 0.33
C GLU A 11 5.26 3.26 -1.18
N LYS A 12 5.96 2.40 -1.92
CA LYS A 12 6.02 2.48 -3.38
C LYS A 12 4.63 2.39 -4.01
N ILE A 13 3.81 1.44 -3.56
CA ILE A 13 2.41 1.30 -4.03
C ILE A 13 1.62 2.58 -3.76
N CYS A 14 1.70 3.13 -2.55
CA CYS A 14 1.02 4.38 -2.21
C CYS A 14 1.43 5.53 -3.15
N ARG A 15 2.73 5.66 -3.44
CA ARG A 15 3.22 6.67 -4.40
C ARG A 15 2.67 6.44 -5.81
N LYS A 16 2.66 5.19 -6.30
CA LYS A 16 2.08 4.83 -7.63
C LYS A 16 0.58 5.11 -7.70
N LEU A 17 -0.14 4.95 -6.59
CA LEU A 17 -1.56 5.31 -6.46
C LEU A 17 -1.80 6.81 -6.30
N GLY A 18 -0.78 7.67 -6.50
CA GLY A 18 -0.91 9.12 -6.37
C GLY A 18 -1.09 9.61 -4.94
N MET A 19 -0.84 8.75 -3.94
CA MET A 19 -0.97 9.11 -2.53
C MET A 19 0.27 9.87 -2.04
N LYS A 20 0.04 10.77 -1.09
CA LYS A 20 1.08 11.58 -0.46
C LYS A 20 1.03 11.41 1.06
N ARG A 21 2.22 11.35 1.65
CA ARG A 21 2.40 11.38 3.10
C ARG A 21 1.88 12.69 3.69
N GLN A 22 1.12 12.59 4.77
CA GLN A 22 0.53 13.74 5.45
C GLN A 22 1.52 14.30 6.48
N GLY A 23 2.29 15.31 6.10
CA GLY A 23 3.29 15.95 6.96
C GLY A 23 4.31 14.95 7.52
N LYS A 24 4.57 15.03 8.83
CA LYS A 24 5.49 14.12 9.55
C LYS A 24 4.80 12.87 10.15
N THR A 25 3.61 12.52 9.69
CA THR A 25 2.82 11.39 10.23
C THR A 25 3.11 10.07 9.49
N SER A 26 2.57 8.95 9.98
CA SER A 26 2.57 7.67 9.25
C SER A 26 1.43 7.56 8.24
N VAL A 27 0.60 8.60 8.08
CA VAL A 27 -0.62 8.55 7.27
C VAL A 27 -0.31 8.98 5.85
N TRP A 28 -0.78 8.19 4.89
CA TRP A 28 -0.76 8.45 3.46
C TRP A 28 -2.18 8.61 2.95
N LYS A 29 -2.43 9.64 2.15
CA LYS A 29 -3.75 9.92 1.55
C LYS A 29 -3.61 10.35 0.10
N GLY A 30 -4.60 10.00 -0.71
CA GLY A 30 -4.66 10.41 -2.11
C GLY A 30 -5.97 10.02 -2.77
N VAL A 31 -6.15 10.52 -3.98
CA VAL A 31 -7.19 10.07 -4.90
C VAL A 31 -6.45 9.34 -6.01
N GLY A 32 -6.77 8.05 -6.20
CA GLY A 32 -6.16 7.29 -7.28
C GLY A 32 -6.67 7.74 -8.65
N PRO A 33 -6.06 7.25 -9.73
CA PRO A 33 -6.49 7.56 -11.10
C PRO A 33 -7.93 7.10 -11.40
N ASP A 34 -8.45 6.15 -10.63
CA ASP A 34 -9.83 5.67 -10.65
C ASP A 34 -10.82 6.57 -9.88
N GLY A 35 -10.37 7.69 -9.32
CA GLY A 35 -11.20 8.62 -8.54
C GLY A 35 -11.46 8.16 -7.09
N VAL A 36 -10.92 7.02 -6.66
CA VAL A 36 -11.16 6.49 -5.31
C VAL A 36 -10.24 7.15 -4.28
N LYS A 37 -10.85 7.69 -3.22
CA LYS A 37 -10.13 8.24 -2.05
C LYS A 37 -9.57 7.11 -1.19
N ARG A 38 -8.26 7.14 -0.96
CA ARG A 38 -7.54 6.13 -0.19
C ARG A 38 -6.85 6.75 1.02
N THR A 39 -6.77 5.98 2.10
CA THR A 39 -5.99 6.32 3.30
C THR A 39 -5.31 5.06 3.78
N CYS A 40 -3.98 5.10 3.89
CA CYS A 40 -3.15 3.99 4.37
C CYS A 40 -2.21 4.49 5.47
N ILE A 41 -1.93 3.63 6.46
CA ILE A 41 -0.98 3.95 7.54
C ILE A 41 0.28 3.11 7.37
N ILE A 42 1.38 3.78 7.04
CA ILE A 42 2.70 3.15 6.86
C ILE A 42 3.60 3.57 8.01
N HIS A 43 3.88 2.63 8.90
CA HIS A 43 4.83 2.83 9.99
C HIS A 43 6.27 2.63 9.47
N ALA A 44 6.76 3.58 8.68
CA ALA A 44 8.07 3.55 7.99
C ALA A 44 9.30 3.35 8.90
N LYS A 45 9.14 3.29 10.23
CA LYS A 45 10.22 2.98 11.18
C LYS A 45 10.42 1.47 11.42
N HIS A 46 9.48 0.62 11.05
CA HIS A 46 9.65 -0.84 11.17
C HIS A 46 10.38 -1.39 9.96
N LYS A 47 11.60 -1.91 10.16
CA LYS A 47 12.31 -2.70 9.15
C LYS A 47 11.78 -4.13 9.16
N GLY A 48 11.37 -4.66 8.00
CA GLY A 48 10.96 -6.05 7.85
C GLY A 48 9.68 -6.24 7.05
N ASN A 49 9.21 -7.49 7.06
CA ASN A 49 8.01 -7.90 6.34
C ASN A 49 6.74 -7.49 7.10
N VAL A 50 5.73 -7.07 6.36
CA VAL A 50 4.39 -6.85 6.86
C VAL A 50 3.74 -8.21 7.10
N GLY A 51 3.16 -8.41 8.28
CA GLY A 51 2.46 -9.66 8.60
C GLY A 51 1.29 -9.92 7.64
N SER A 52 1.07 -11.18 7.27
CA SER A 52 0.10 -11.57 6.23
C SER A 52 -1.32 -11.04 6.46
N GLY A 53 -1.84 -11.10 7.69
CA GLY A 53 -3.15 -10.54 8.03
C GLY A 53 -3.23 -9.02 7.88
N LEU A 54 -2.12 -8.32 8.13
CA LEU A 54 -2.04 -6.88 7.94
C LEU A 54 -1.94 -6.52 6.45
N VAL A 55 -1.20 -7.29 5.66
CA VAL A 55 -1.15 -7.17 4.19
C VAL A 55 -2.54 -7.28 3.59
N GLN A 56 -3.33 -8.28 4.01
CA GLN A 56 -4.71 -8.47 3.53
C GLN A 56 -5.58 -7.24 3.81
N LYS A 57 -5.46 -6.68 5.02
CA LYS A 57 -6.20 -5.48 5.43
C LYS A 57 -5.78 -4.27 4.60
N ILE A 58 -4.47 -4.04 4.44
CA ILE A 58 -3.93 -2.92 3.67
C ILE A 58 -4.42 -3.02 2.22
N ALA A 59 -4.27 -4.18 1.57
CA ALA A 59 -4.68 -4.37 0.19
C ALA A 59 -6.15 -4.03 -0.04
N THR A 60 -7.04 -4.65 0.74
CA THR A 60 -8.49 -4.61 0.48
C THR A 60 -9.21 -3.42 1.09
N ARG A 61 -8.81 -2.98 2.29
CA ARG A 61 -9.51 -1.91 3.02
C ARG A 61 -8.88 -0.54 2.88
N GLU A 62 -7.56 -0.48 2.78
CA GLU A 62 -6.84 0.81 2.77
C GLU A 62 -6.52 1.28 1.35
N LEU A 63 -6.09 0.35 0.49
CA LEU A 63 -5.68 0.61 -0.88
C LEU A 63 -6.72 0.22 -1.93
N GLY A 64 -7.76 -0.52 -1.54
CA GLY A 64 -8.92 -0.82 -2.39
C GLY A 64 -8.64 -1.80 -3.53
N PHE A 65 -7.61 -2.64 -3.42
CA PHE A 65 -7.41 -3.78 -4.31
C PHE A 65 -8.41 -4.91 -3.96
N SER A 66 -8.81 -5.70 -4.95
CA SER A 66 -9.65 -6.90 -4.75
C SER A 66 -8.93 -8.00 -3.97
N SER A 67 -7.60 -8.07 -4.07
CA SER A 67 -6.79 -9.11 -3.45
C SER A 67 -5.34 -8.69 -3.21
N VAL A 68 -4.64 -9.47 -2.38
CA VAL A 68 -3.19 -9.32 -2.17
C VAL A 68 -2.41 -9.61 -3.46
N GLU A 69 -2.91 -10.52 -4.29
CA GLU A 69 -2.32 -10.84 -5.59
C GLU A 69 -2.39 -9.67 -6.56
N GLU A 70 -3.55 -8.99 -6.65
CA GLU A 70 -3.68 -7.80 -7.48
C GLU A 70 -2.72 -6.70 -7.04
N MET A 71 -2.63 -6.46 -5.72
CA MET A 71 -1.67 -5.52 -5.16
C MET A 71 -0.22 -5.89 -5.50
N TYR A 72 0.11 -7.19 -5.51
CA TYR A 72 1.44 -7.67 -5.91
C TYR A 72 1.73 -7.41 -7.38
N ARG A 73 0.77 -7.71 -8.27
CA ARG A 73 0.89 -7.45 -9.71
C ARG A 73 1.08 -5.95 -9.97
N PHE A 74 0.27 -5.11 -9.31
CA PHE A 74 0.39 -3.66 -9.39
C PHE A 74 1.77 -3.13 -8.94
N LEU A 75 2.37 -3.73 -7.91
CA LEU A 75 3.73 -3.38 -7.50
C LEU A 75 4.77 -3.75 -8.58
N LYS A 76 4.59 -4.88 -9.26
CA LYS A 76 5.52 -5.44 -10.25
C LYS A 76 5.42 -4.83 -11.64
N GLU A 77 4.26 -4.33 -12.03
CA GLU A 77 4.11 -3.62 -13.31
C GLU A 77 4.94 -2.34 -13.29
N GLU A 78 5.99 -2.26 -14.11
CA GLU A 78 6.74 -1.03 -14.34
C GLU A 78 5.90 -0.11 -15.24
N CYS A 79 5.70 1.13 -14.82
CA CYS A 79 5.13 2.19 -15.67
C CYS A 79 6.27 2.93 -16.38
#